data_AF-A0A352FJ17-F1
#
_entry.id   AF-A0A352FJ17-F1
#
_cell.length_a   1.000
_cell.length_b   1.000
_cell.length_c   1.000
_cell.angle_alpha   90.00
_cell.angle_beta   90.00
_cell.angle_gamma   90.00
#
_symmetry.space_group_name_H-M   'P 1'
#
loop_
_entity.id
_entity.type
_entity.pdbx_description
1 polymer ?
#
loop_
_entity_poly.entity_id
_entity_poly.type
_entity_poly.pdbx_seq_one_letter_code
_entity_poly.pdbx_strand_id
1 'polypeptide(L)'
;MNQLRIILDKSVVFGLNNLEIDSLDRYFFQIIPSILANEILADPTKEAEEPAVANRIAGHSYRISGTRGLTPNYQPLLINSLLGFEIPMDGRYLPAGESAIKSELGLGMKIDTQFEDETIARWERKNFTPQEKRWAHDWRKQSGRPLSPKMHLKKFAEAGLQFIPPRTDKDLAEKVNALLRERQLQGQLLNLVSRQHDIPIETQAKIIKRWFKAGCPMIQDFAPYAFFCIKADFLWTLGLTNPGLFLPDKNDRKDLEYCYYLPRCEIFASKDRKHKRLVPFLLRPDQSFVEGDELKTDLRKLSEDWDALTREEKIEQKNGRGNAPPEDESSLVYRLWKKFRNKISKPLPRELFKMKVFDSSLPSDEQKVMTLEEMLREKFKEIDAANQIPKDEMNDLRQIHQGADPTTYGVRKTRISKARLLKMYPELNESDLDEA
;
A
#
# COMPACT_ATOMS: atom_id res chain seq x y z
N MET A 1 -3.91 13.11 5.10
CA MET A 1 -3.70 13.13 3.62
C MET A 1 -5.06 13.26 2.94
N ASN A 2 -5.25 14.22 2.03
CA ASN A 2 -6.54 14.45 1.37
C ASN A 2 -6.68 13.75 0.00
N GLN A 3 -5.61 13.14 -0.52
CA GLN A 3 -5.63 12.42 -1.80
C GLN A 3 -6.30 11.05 -1.69
N LEU A 4 -6.77 10.53 -2.82
CA LEU A 4 -7.37 9.20 -2.94
C LEU A 4 -6.30 8.11 -2.81
N ARG A 5 -6.55 7.06 -2.02
CA ARG A 5 -5.58 5.98 -1.79
C ARG A 5 -5.81 4.85 -2.78
N ILE A 6 -4.82 4.61 -3.64
CA ILE A 6 -4.90 3.61 -4.70
C ILE A 6 -3.78 2.59 -4.60
N ILE A 7 -4.12 1.31 -4.83
CA ILE A 7 -3.15 0.26 -5.15
C ILE A 7 -3.29 -0.03 -6.64
N LEU A 8 -2.15 -0.06 -7.33
CA LEU A 8 -2.04 -0.47 -8.72
C LEU A 8 -1.31 -1.79 -8.78
N ASP A 9 -1.84 -2.75 -9.53
CA ASP A 9 -1.06 -3.94 -9.88
C ASP A 9 -0.01 -3.61 -10.97
N LYS A 10 0.89 -4.57 -11.21
CA LYS A 10 1.91 -4.45 -12.25
C LYS A 10 1.31 -4.12 -13.62
N SER A 11 0.18 -4.73 -13.99
CA SER A 11 -0.43 -4.57 -15.32
C SER A 11 -0.87 -3.12 -15.59
N VAL A 12 -1.33 -2.40 -14.57
CA VAL A 12 -1.66 -0.98 -14.68
C VAL A 12 -0.40 -0.13 -14.69
N VAL A 13 0.49 -0.31 -13.70
CA VAL A 13 1.75 0.46 -13.61
C VAL A 13 2.55 0.35 -14.91
N PHE A 14 2.61 -0.84 -15.49
CA PHE A 14 3.39 -1.09 -16.70
C PHE A 14 2.69 -0.56 -17.97
N GLY A 15 1.37 -0.36 -17.88
CA GLY A 15 0.56 0.21 -18.95
C GLY A 15 0.59 1.73 -19.04
N LEU A 16 0.94 2.45 -17.97
CA LEU A 16 0.93 3.92 -17.94
C LEU A 16 2.23 4.53 -18.51
N ASN A 17 2.11 5.67 -19.20
CA ASN A 17 3.24 6.51 -19.61
C ASN A 17 3.54 7.59 -18.56
N ASN A 18 4.60 8.39 -18.76
CA ASN A 18 5.02 9.38 -17.77
C ASN A 18 3.99 10.51 -17.55
N LEU A 19 3.28 10.94 -18.59
CA LEU A 19 2.25 11.98 -18.50
C LEU A 19 1.03 11.50 -17.70
N GLU A 20 0.61 10.26 -17.96
CA GLU A 20 -0.47 9.60 -17.23
C GLU A 20 -0.09 9.38 -15.75
N ILE A 21 1.19 9.09 -15.45
CA ILE A 21 1.71 9.00 -14.07
C ILE A 21 1.77 10.36 -13.38
N ASP A 22 2.21 11.40 -14.08
CA ASP A 22 2.24 12.76 -13.52
C ASP A 22 0.80 13.19 -13.14
N SER A 23 -0.20 12.81 -13.93
CA SER A 23 -1.63 12.97 -13.58
C SER A 23 -2.06 12.11 -12.40
N LEU A 24 -1.63 10.86 -12.33
CA LEU A 24 -1.91 9.96 -11.20
C LEU A 24 -1.41 10.56 -9.88
N ASP A 25 -0.18 11.08 -9.85
CA ASP A 25 0.45 11.63 -8.65
C ASP A 25 -0.19 12.93 -8.14
N ARG A 26 -0.87 13.67 -9.01
CA ARG A 26 -1.66 14.85 -8.62
C ARG A 26 -2.87 14.45 -7.78
N TYR A 27 -3.62 13.43 -8.22
CA TYR A 27 -4.93 13.11 -7.63
C TYR A 27 -4.90 11.96 -6.62
N PHE A 28 -3.89 11.09 -6.71
CA PHE A 28 -3.80 9.87 -5.92
C PHE A 28 -2.56 9.82 -5.03
N PHE A 29 -2.72 9.15 -3.91
CA PHE A 29 -1.65 8.60 -3.08
C PHE A 29 -1.51 7.11 -3.37
N GLN A 30 -0.42 6.75 -4.06
CA GLN A 30 -0.14 5.37 -4.44
C GLN A 30 0.37 4.57 -3.24
N ILE A 31 -0.36 3.53 -2.83
CA ILE A 31 0.13 2.56 -1.85
C ILE A 31 0.87 1.49 -2.64
N ILE A 32 2.17 1.36 -2.40
CA ILE A 32 3.05 0.45 -3.13
C ILE A 32 3.21 -0.83 -2.31
N PRO A 33 2.61 -1.96 -2.74
CA PRO A 33 2.81 -3.25 -2.09
C PRO A 33 4.23 -3.76 -2.29
N SER A 34 4.76 -4.53 -1.34
CA SER A 34 6.08 -5.14 -1.49
C SER A 34 6.20 -6.03 -2.74
N ILE A 35 5.10 -6.68 -3.16
CA ILE A 35 5.08 -7.50 -4.38
C ILE A 35 5.36 -6.67 -5.65
N LEU A 36 4.85 -5.43 -5.74
CA LEU A 36 5.11 -4.56 -6.89
C LEU A 36 6.58 -4.14 -6.94
N ALA A 37 7.16 -3.74 -5.80
CA ALA A 37 8.58 -3.42 -5.71
C ALA A 37 9.42 -4.64 -6.13
N ASN A 38 9.08 -5.82 -5.62
CA ASN A 38 9.72 -7.09 -5.98
C ASN A 38 9.60 -7.43 -7.47
N GLU A 39 8.47 -7.16 -8.10
CA GLU A 39 8.27 -7.40 -9.53
C GLU A 39 9.08 -6.47 -10.42
N ILE A 40 9.35 -5.24 -9.99
CA ILE A 40 10.28 -4.33 -10.67
C ILE A 40 11.73 -4.79 -10.42
N LEU A 41 12.06 -5.20 -9.18
CA LEU A 41 13.32 -5.86 -8.76
C LEU A 41 13.65 -7.11 -9.58
N ALA A 42 12.65 -7.90 -9.94
CA ALA A 42 12.84 -9.13 -10.68
C ALA A 42 13.03 -8.92 -12.19
N ASP A 43 12.69 -7.76 -12.75
CA ASP A 43 12.77 -7.48 -14.18
C ASP A 43 14.18 -7.50 -14.82
N PRO A 44 15.27 -7.04 -14.16
CA PRO A 44 16.63 -7.01 -14.74
C PRO A 44 17.26 -8.36 -15.12
N THR A 45 16.61 -9.50 -14.88
CA THR A 45 17.24 -10.80 -15.12
C THR A 45 17.16 -11.22 -16.58
N LYS A 46 18.10 -10.68 -17.38
CA LYS A 46 18.93 -11.38 -18.38
C LYS A 46 19.82 -10.45 -19.22
N GLU A 47 19.60 -9.14 -19.20
CA GLU A 47 20.20 -8.20 -20.18
C GLU A 47 20.56 -6.84 -19.53
N ALA A 48 20.87 -6.80 -18.23
CA ALA A 48 21.08 -5.54 -17.50
C ALA A 48 22.30 -4.70 -17.95
N GLU A 49 23.10 -5.20 -18.90
CA GLU A 49 24.15 -4.43 -19.57
C GLU A 49 23.63 -3.68 -20.81
N GLU A 50 22.45 -4.04 -21.31
CA GLU A 50 21.82 -3.32 -22.40
C GLU A 50 21.19 -2.01 -21.88
N PRO A 51 21.52 -0.85 -22.48
CA PRO A 51 20.93 0.43 -22.12
C PRO A 51 19.38 0.41 -22.12
N ALA A 52 18.77 -0.42 -22.95
CA ALA A 52 17.32 -0.60 -23.04
C ALA A 52 16.70 -1.13 -21.74
N VAL A 53 17.35 -2.11 -21.08
CA VAL A 53 16.85 -2.69 -19.82
C VAL A 53 16.98 -1.69 -18.67
N ALA A 54 18.11 -1.00 -18.58
CA ALA A 54 18.32 0.05 -17.60
C ALA A 54 17.27 1.18 -17.75
N ASN A 55 16.99 1.60 -19.00
CA ASN A 55 15.94 2.58 -19.30
C ASN A 55 14.54 2.08 -18.90
N ARG A 56 14.25 0.79 -19.15
CA ARG A 56 12.97 0.18 -18.77
C ARG A 56 12.76 0.17 -17.26
N ILE A 57 13.75 -0.26 -16.49
CA ILE A 57 13.67 -0.31 -15.01
C ILE A 57 13.60 1.10 -14.43
N ALA A 58 14.39 2.04 -14.94
CA ALA A 58 14.29 3.45 -14.54
C ALA A 58 12.89 4.00 -14.84
N GLY A 59 12.35 3.67 -16.01
CA GLY A 59 10.97 3.97 -16.39
C GLY A 59 9.97 3.41 -15.39
N HIS A 60 10.00 2.12 -15.08
CA HIS A 60 9.08 1.50 -14.11
C HIS A 60 9.25 2.07 -12.69
N SER A 61 10.47 2.39 -12.29
CA SER A 61 10.76 3.03 -11.00
C SER A 61 10.17 4.43 -10.93
N TYR A 62 10.26 5.22 -12.02
CA TYR A 62 9.59 6.51 -12.13
C TYR A 62 8.08 6.39 -11.91
N ARG A 63 7.43 5.35 -12.45
CA ARG A 63 5.96 5.18 -12.31
C ARG A 63 5.51 5.02 -10.86
N ILE A 64 6.41 4.56 -10.00
CA ILE A 64 6.14 4.35 -8.58
C ILE A 64 7.01 5.24 -7.68
N SER A 65 7.60 6.34 -8.15
CA SER A 65 8.47 7.21 -7.32
C SER A 65 7.84 8.53 -6.88
N GLY A 66 6.64 8.87 -7.37
CA GLY A 66 5.93 10.11 -7.07
C GLY A 66 5.17 10.14 -5.75
N THR A 67 3.89 10.54 -5.78
CA THR A 67 3.06 10.65 -4.58
C THR A 67 2.63 9.26 -4.11
N ARG A 68 3.41 8.69 -3.19
CA ARG A 68 3.28 7.28 -2.81
C ARG A 68 3.50 7.03 -1.32
N GLY A 69 3.25 5.82 -0.87
CA GLY A 69 3.70 5.27 0.41
C GLY A 69 3.99 3.77 0.30
N LEU A 70 5.10 3.31 0.90
CA LEU A 70 5.38 1.89 1.02
C LEU A 70 4.56 1.29 2.17
N THR A 71 3.95 0.14 1.98
CA THR A 71 3.28 -0.63 3.05
C THR A 71 4.17 -1.79 3.50
N PRO A 72 4.11 -2.21 4.79
CA PRO A 72 4.84 -3.39 5.23
C PRO A 72 4.41 -4.63 4.45
N ASN A 73 5.32 -5.59 4.32
CA ASN A 73 5.03 -6.89 3.73
C ASN A 73 3.82 -7.54 4.44
N TYR A 74 2.93 -8.16 3.68
CA TYR A 74 1.72 -8.77 4.21
C TYR A 74 1.99 -9.94 5.19
N GLN A 75 3.12 -10.65 5.06
CA GLN A 75 3.44 -11.84 5.86
C GLN A 75 3.58 -11.53 7.35
N PRO A 76 4.42 -10.55 7.78
CA PRO A 76 4.44 -10.10 9.17
C PRO A 76 3.06 -9.71 9.71
N LEU A 77 2.24 -9.05 8.90
CA LEU A 77 0.91 -8.60 9.32
C LEU A 77 -0.06 -9.77 9.50
N LEU A 78 0.04 -10.79 8.65
CA LEU A 78 -0.73 -12.04 8.77
C LEU A 78 -0.33 -12.77 10.06
N ILE A 79 0.98 -12.92 10.31
CA ILE A 79 1.49 -13.57 11.52
C ILE A 79 1.07 -12.80 12.77
N ASN A 80 1.19 -11.47 12.74
CA ASN A 80 0.77 -10.59 13.83
C ASN A 80 -0.73 -10.73 14.11
N SER A 81 -1.57 -10.79 13.07
CA SER A 81 -3.00 -11.06 13.22
C SER A 81 -3.28 -12.39 13.93
N LEU A 82 -2.57 -13.46 13.56
CA LEU A 82 -2.70 -14.77 14.22
C LEU A 82 -2.20 -14.77 15.68
N LEU A 83 -1.17 -13.97 15.98
CA LEU A 83 -0.64 -13.76 17.33
C LEU A 83 -1.53 -12.85 18.20
N GLY A 84 -2.54 -12.21 17.61
CA GLY A 84 -3.53 -11.40 18.32
C GLY A 84 -3.28 -9.90 18.26
N PHE A 85 -2.36 -9.43 17.42
CA PHE A 85 -2.24 -8.01 17.13
C PHE A 85 -3.29 -7.61 16.10
N GLU A 86 -4.05 -6.55 16.41
CA GLU A 86 -5.05 -6.03 15.50
C GLU A 86 -4.38 -5.39 14.28
N ILE A 87 -4.87 -5.76 13.09
CA ILE A 87 -4.47 -5.16 11.82
C ILE A 87 -5.69 -4.44 11.25
N PRO A 88 -5.67 -3.10 11.14
CA PRO A 88 -6.82 -2.36 10.65
C PRO A 88 -7.10 -2.69 9.18
N MET A 89 -8.37 -2.83 8.86
CA MET A 89 -8.88 -3.21 7.53
C MET A 89 -9.90 -2.19 7.00
N ASP A 90 -9.73 -0.92 7.32
CA ASP A 90 -10.66 0.18 7.05
C ASP A 90 -10.19 1.12 5.93
N GLY A 91 -9.26 0.67 5.10
CA GLY A 91 -8.73 1.45 3.98
C GLY A 91 -7.67 2.48 4.38
N ARG A 92 -7.27 2.54 5.67
CA ARG A 92 -6.14 3.36 6.08
C ARG A 92 -4.82 2.80 5.53
N TYR A 93 -3.95 3.71 5.10
CA TYR A 93 -2.58 3.38 4.73
C TYR A 93 -1.78 3.03 5.99
N LEU A 94 -1.06 1.91 5.94
CA LEU A 94 -0.09 1.52 6.98
C LEU A 94 1.32 1.76 6.43
N PRO A 95 2.10 2.68 7.02
CA PRO A 95 3.45 2.95 6.55
C PRO A 95 4.44 1.85 6.93
N ALA A 96 5.30 1.48 5.98
CA ALA A 96 6.52 0.76 6.30
C ALA A 96 7.50 1.72 6.99
N GLY A 97 8.24 1.22 7.98
CA GLY A 97 9.21 2.05 8.72
C GLY A 97 8.64 2.93 9.81
N GLU A 98 7.40 2.68 10.22
CA GLU A 98 6.78 3.39 11.32
C GLU A 98 7.46 3.05 12.65
N SER A 99 7.90 4.07 13.38
CA SER A 99 8.41 3.96 14.73
C SER A 99 7.75 5.00 15.63
N ALA A 100 7.37 4.56 16.83
CA ALA A 100 6.92 5.46 17.87
C ALA A 100 8.14 6.13 18.49
N ILE A 101 8.06 7.45 18.63
CA ILE A 101 9.12 8.27 19.22
C ILE A 101 8.54 9.05 20.40
N LYS A 102 9.42 9.40 21.34
CA LYS A 102 9.09 10.32 22.42
C LYS A 102 9.97 11.56 22.23
N SER A 103 9.35 12.72 22.07
CA SER A 103 10.04 14.01 22.06
C SER A 103 9.48 14.91 23.16
N GLU A 104 9.99 16.13 23.28
CA GLU A 104 9.47 17.13 24.22
C GLU A 104 8.01 17.51 23.89
N LEU A 105 7.57 17.31 22.65
CA LEU A 105 6.19 17.46 22.18
C LEU A 105 5.26 16.30 22.60
N GLY A 106 5.80 15.26 23.24
CA GLY A 106 5.07 14.07 23.66
C GLY A 106 5.30 12.87 22.74
N LEU A 107 4.27 12.03 22.62
CA LEU A 107 4.32 10.79 21.84
C LEU A 107 4.08 11.09 20.35
N GLY A 108 5.09 10.85 19.53
CA GLY A 108 5.06 11.08 18.09
C GLY A 108 5.25 9.81 17.28
N MET A 109 5.09 9.94 15.97
CA MET A 109 5.35 8.88 15.00
C MET A 109 6.36 9.35 13.95
N LYS A 110 7.43 8.57 13.75
CA LYS A 110 8.42 8.78 12.69
C LYS A 110 8.29 7.69 11.65
N ILE A 111 8.20 8.07 10.38
CA ILE A 111 8.22 7.15 9.24
C ILE A 111 9.55 7.33 8.51
N ASP A 112 10.45 6.38 8.75
CA ASP A 112 11.79 6.39 8.19
C ASP A 112 11.81 5.93 6.73
N THR A 113 12.70 6.51 5.93
CA THR A 113 12.95 6.05 4.56
C THR A 113 13.43 4.61 4.58
N GLN A 114 12.67 3.71 3.94
CA GLN A 114 13.00 2.28 3.90
C GLN A 114 14.05 1.98 2.84
N PHE A 115 14.70 0.81 2.95
CA PHE A 115 15.66 0.35 1.96
C PHE A 115 15.04 0.29 0.54
N GLU A 116 13.78 -0.12 0.43
CA GLU A 116 13.04 -0.16 -0.82
C GLU A 116 12.83 1.24 -1.42
N ASP A 117 12.62 2.26 -0.57
CA ASP A 117 12.51 3.65 -1.04
C ASP A 117 13.82 4.16 -1.61
N GLU A 118 14.94 3.86 -0.96
CA GLU A 118 16.26 4.20 -1.48
C GLU A 118 16.56 3.45 -2.77
N THR A 119 16.14 2.19 -2.85
CA THR A 119 16.31 1.34 -4.03
C THR A 119 15.55 1.90 -5.23
N ILE A 120 14.27 2.22 -5.08
CA ILE A 120 13.46 2.87 -6.13
C ILE A 120 14.10 4.18 -6.60
N ALA A 121 14.60 5.00 -5.68
CA ALA A 121 15.26 6.27 -6.01
C ALA A 121 16.60 6.07 -6.76
N ARG A 122 17.41 5.07 -6.39
CA ARG A 122 18.64 4.71 -7.13
C ARG A 122 18.32 4.24 -8.54
N TRP A 123 17.25 3.47 -8.69
CA TRP A 123 16.87 2.84 -9.94
C TRP A 123 16.32 3.80 -10.98
N GLU A 124 15.58 4.83 -10.57
CA GLU A 124 15.22 5.95 -11.44
C GLU A 124 16.47 6.58 -12.09
N ARG A 125 17.61 6.55 -11.39
CA ARG A 125 18.93 7.05 -11.85
C ARG A 125 19.78 5.98 -12.53
N LYS A 126 19.22 4.81 -12.84
CA LYS A 126 19.90 3.67 -13.48
C LYS A 126 21.09 3.13 -12.67
N ASN A 127 21.08 3.31 -11.35
CA ASN A 127 22.11 2.80 -10.47
C ASN A 127 21.67 1.49 -9.80
N PHE A 128 22.28 0.37 -10.18
CA PHE A 128 21.91 -0.99 -9.75
C PHE A 128 23.07 -1.68 -9.02
N THR A 129 22.79 -2.36 -7.91
CA THR A 129 23.85 -3.07 -7.17
C THR A 129 24.04 -4.52 -7.66
N PRO A 130 25.24 -5.12 -7.53
CA PRO A 130 25.45 -6.53 -7.87
C PRO A 130 24.62 -7.52 -7.03
N GLN A 131 24.26 -7.14 -5.81
CA GLN A 131 23.44 -7.96 -4.91
C GLN A 131 21.98 -8.03 -5.40
N GLU A 132 21.42 -6.91 -5.85
CA GLU A 132 20.09 -6.83 -6.45
C GLU A 132 19.97 -7.74 -7.69
N LYS A 133 21.03 -7.81 -8.50
CA LYS A 133 21.08 -8.71 -9.69
C LYS A 133 20.95 -10.20 -9.31
N ARG A 134 21.65 -10.64 -8.25
CA ARG A 134 21.58 -12.02 -7.76
C ARG A 134 20.21 -12.32 -7.15
N TRP A 135 19.71 -11.41 -6.32
CA TRP A 135 18.39 -11.52 -5.70
C TRP A 135 17.28 -11.69 -6.75
N ALA A 136 17.31 -10.89 -7.83
CA ALA A 136 16.31 -10.92 -8.88
C ALA A 136 16.19 -12.29 -9.56
N HIS A 137 17.33 -12.98 -9.74
CA HIS A 137 17.38 -14.31 -10.34
C HIS A 137 16.75 -15.36 -9.42
N ASP A 138 17.09 -15.31 -8.13
CA ASP A 138 16.57 -16.26 -7.15
C ASP A 138 15.08 -16.05 -6.89
N TRP A 139 14.64 -14.80 -6.88
CA TRP A 139 13.22 -14.45 -6.75
C TRP A 139 12.40 -15.02 -7.91
N ARG A 140 12.83 -14.88 -9.18
CA ARG A 140 12.08 -15.47 -10.32
C ARG A 140 11.96 -16.99 -10.25
N LYS A 141 12.98 -17.69 -9.73
CA LYS A 141 12.93 -19.15 -9.53
C LYS A 141 11.91 -19.56 -8.47
N GLN A 142 11.75 -18.74 -7.43
CA GLN A 142 10.84 -19.03 -6.31
C GLN A 142 9.39 -18.62 -6.62
N SER A 143 9.19 -17.49 -7.28
CA SER A 143 7.87 -16.90 -7.55
C SER A 143 7.09 -17.57 -8.69
N GLY A 144 7.72 -18.45 -9.47
CA GLY A 144 7.09 -19.15 -10.59
C GLY A 144 6.34 -20.44 -10.23
N ARG A 145 6.20 -20.78 -8.95
CA ARG A 145 5.48 -21.99 -8.52
C ARG A 145 3.97 -21.79 -8.69
N PRO A 146 3.29 -22.57 -9.54
CA PRO A 146 1.86 -22.41 -9.77
C PRO A 146 1.07 -22.75 -8.49
N LEU A 147 -0.04 -22.05 -8.29
CA LEU A 147 -1.00 -22.42 -7.25
C LEU A 147 -1.61 -23.79 -7.58
N SER A 148 -1.88 -24.58 -6.54
CA SER A 148 -2.45 -25.92 -6.71
C SER A 148 -3.52 -26.19 -5.66
N PRO A 149 -4.73 -26.61 -6.07
CA PRO A 149 -5.81 -26.93 -5.13
C PRO A 149 -5.60 -28.23 -4.38
N LYS A 150 -4.60 -29.05 -4.75
CA LYS A 150 -4.40 -30.40 -4.17
C LYS A 150 -4.30 -30.38 -2.64
N MET A 151 -3.59 -29.40 -2.08
CA MET A 151 -3.42 -29.32 -0.62
C MET A 151 -4.73 -28.96 0.07
N HIS A 152 -5.49 -28.00 -0.46
CA HIS A 152 -6.81 -27.61 0.07
C HIS A 152 -7.79 -28.78 0.02
N LEU A 153 -7.90 -29.45 -1.13
CA LEU A 153 -8.80 -30.59 -1.30
C LEU A 153 -8.44 -31.75 -0.36
N LYS A 154 -7.14 -32.00 -0.13
CA LYS A 154 -6.69 -32.96 0.87
C LYS A 154 -7.15 -32.58 2.28
N LYS A 155 -7.03 -31.30 2.65
CA LYS A 155 -7.48 -30.80 3.96
C LYS A 155 -9.00 -30.88 4.13
N PHE A 156 -9.76 -30.69 3.06
CA PHE A 156 -11.21 -30.88 3.09
C PHE A 156 -11.56 -32.35 3.34
N ALA A 157 -10.92 -33.27 2.63
CA ALA A 157 -11.11 -34.71 2.84
C ALA A 157 -10.70 -35.16 4.25
N GLU A 158 -9.56 -34.67 4.78
CA GLU A 158 -9.12 -34.92 6.16
C GLU A 158 -10.13 -34.39 7.20
N ALA A 159 -10.90 -33.36 6.86
CA ALA A 159 -11.99 -32.82 7.68
C ALA A 159 -13.36 -33.45 7.38
N GLY A 160 -13.43 -34.51 6.55
CA GLY A 160 -14.69 -35.17 6.18
C GLY A 160 -15.59 -34.36 5.25
N LEU A 161 -15.08 -33.29 4.63
CA LEU A 161 -15.83 -32.40 3.76
C LEU A 161 -15.69 -32.80 2.29
N GLN A 162 -16.82 -32.87 1.59
CA GLN A 162 -16.84 -33.01 0.13
C GLN A 162 -16.79 -31.64 -0.54
N PHE A 163 -15.96 -31.51 -1.56
CA PHE A 163 -15.87 -30.29 -2.36
C PHE A 163 -16.27 -30.55 -3.81
N ILE A 164 -17.30 -29.82 -4.26
CA ILE A 164 -17.77 -29.85 -5.65
C ILE A 164 -17.20 -28.61 -6.35
N PRO A 165 -16.46 -28.77 -7.47
CA PRO A 165 -15.90 -27.65 -8.22
C PRO A 165 -16.96 -26.60 -8.60
N PRO A 166 -16.66 -25.30 -8.48
CA PRO A 166 -17.60 -24.23 -8.75
C PRO A 166 -17.82 -24.03 -10.24
N ARG A 167 -19.03 -23.60 -10.64
CA ARG A 167 -19.40 -23.35 -12.05
C ARG A 167 -19.26 -21.90 -12.49
N THR A 168 -19.41 -20.96 -11.55
CA THR A 168 -19.37 -19.51 -11.81
C THR A 168 -18.57 -18.80 -10.72
N ASP A 169 -18.21 -17.53 -10.95
CA ASP A 169 -17.48 -16.72 -9.96
C ASP A 169 -18.31 -16.52 -8.68
N LYS A 170 -19.63 -16.32 -8.83
CA LYS A 170 -20.56 -16.19 -7.70
C LYS A 170 -20.66 -17.49 -6.91
N ASP A 171 -20.81 -18.64 -7.59
CA ASP A 171 -20.83 -19.96 -6.96
C ASP A 171 -19.51 -20.25 -6.24
N LEU A 172 -18.36 -19.91 -6.83
CA LEU A 172 -17.05 -19.99 -6.15
C LEU A 172 -17.03 -19.18 -4.86
N ALA A 173 -17.48 -17.92 -4.90
CA ALA A 173 -17.50 -17.06 -3.72
C ALA A 173 -18.42 -17.59 -2.62
N GLU A 174 -19.60 -18.09 -2.99
CA GLU A 174 -20.55 -18.71 -2.06
C GLU A 174 -19.97 -19.97 -1.42
N LYS A 175 -19.36 -20.85 -2.22
CA LYS A 175 -18.69 -22.06 -1.70
C LYS A 175 -17.53 -21.74 -0.77
N VAL A 176 -16.69 -20.76 -1.12
CA VAL A 176 -15.58 -20.31 -0.25
C VAL A 176 -16.13 -19.79 1.08
N ASN A 177 -17.14 -18.93 1.05
CA ASN A 177 -17.76 -18.41 2.27
C ASN A 177 -18.38 -19.53 3.13
N ALA A 178 -19.00 -20.53 2.53
CA ALA A 178 -19.54 -21.68 3.25
C ALA A 178 -18.42 -22.51 3.90
N LEU A 179 -17.37 -22.88 3.15
CA LEU A 179 -16.23 -23.64 3.67
C LEU A 179 -15.54 -22.95 4.85
N LEU A 180 -15.34 -21.64 4.76
CA LEU A 180 -14.69 -20.88 5.84
C LEU A 180 -15.52 -20.80 7.13
N ARG A 181 -16.82 -21.07 7.05
CA ARG A 181 -17.74 -21.18 8.20
C ARG A 181 -17.80 -22.58 8.80
N GLU A 182 -17.17 -23.58 8.17
CA GLU A 182 -17.15 -24.94 8.70
C GLU A 182 -16.27 -25.05 9.94
N ARG A 183 -16.89 -25.42 11.07
CA ARG A 183 -16.18 -25.51 12.36
C ARG A 183 -15.11 -26.60 12.35
N GLN A 184 -15.36 -27.69 11.64
CA GLN A 184 -14.43 -28.82 11.49
C GLN A 184 -13.16 -28.43 10.73
N LEU A 185 -13.22 -27.38 9.90
CA LEU A 185 -12.11 -26.94 9.09
C LEU A 185 -11.16 -25.97 9.82
N GLN A 186 -11.59 -25.31 10.90
CA GLN A 186 -10.84 -24.22 11.53
C GLN A 186 -9.41 -24.62 11.95
N GLY A 187 -9.23 -25.80 12.56
CA GLY A 187 -7.90 -26.30 12.90
C GLY A 187 -7.03 -26.59 11.67
N GLN A 188 -7.64 -27.09 10.58
CA GLN A 188 -6.94 -27.34 9.32
C GLN A 188 -6.58 -26.03 8.60
N LEU A 189 -7.39 -24.99 8.70
CA LEU A 189 -7.09 -23.66 8.18
C LEU A 189 -5.83 -23.08 8.83
N LEU A 190 -5.67 -23.22 10.16
CA LEU A 190 -4.44 -22.81 10.85
C LEU A 190 -3.20 -23.58 10.35
N ASN A 191 -3.34 -24.88 10.08
CA ASN A 191 -2.25 -25.68 9.51
C ASN A 191 -1.92 -25.24 8.08
N LEU A 192 -2.95 -24.98 7.26
CA LEU A 192 -2.82 -24.61 5.87
C LEU A 192 -2.17 -23.22 5.73
N VAL A 193 -2.64 -22.22 6.46
CA VAL A 193 -2.06 -20.87 6.45
C VAL A 193 -0.61 -20.89 6.94
N SER A 194 -0.31 -21.70 7.97
CA SER A 194 1.06 -21.84 8.48
C SER A 194 2.02 -22.42 7.44
N ARG A 195 1.56 -23.39 6.65
CA ARG A 195 2.36 -24.01 5.58
C ARG A 195 2.49 -23.12 4.34
N GLN A 196 1.44 -22.40 3.97
CA GLN A 196 1.46 -21.55 2.76
C GLN A 196 2.35 -20.32 2.90
N HIS A 197 2.45 -19.80 4.12
CA HIS A 197 3.20 -18.58 4.43
C HIS A 197 4.49 -18.87 5.22
N ASP A 198 4.94 -20.12 5.23
CA ASP A 198 6.20 -20.56 5.84
C ASP A 198 6.40 -20.05 7.28
N ILE A 199 5.33 -20.10 8.09
CA ILE A 199 5.37 -19.63 9.48
C ILE A 199 6.31 -20.53 10.30
N PRO A 200 7.29 -20.00 11.04
CA PRO A 200 8.20 -20.81 11.85
C PRO A 200 7.48 -21.67 12.89
N ILE A 201 8.00 -22.88 13.15
CA ILE A 201 7.34 -23.88 14.01
C ILE A 201 7.08 -23.37 15.43
N GLU A 202 8.00 -22.58 15.98
CA GLU A 202 7.85 -21.96 17.31
C GLU A 202 6.70 -20.96 17.33
N THR A 203 6.55 -20.19 16.25
CA THR A 203 5.46 -19.24 16.07
C THR A 203 4.13 -19.97 15.89
N GLN A 204 4.11 -21.08 15.13
CA GLN A 204 2.91 -21.93 15.01
C GLN A 204 2.45 -22.44 16.38
N ALA A 205 3.37 -22.92 17.22
CA ALA A 205 3.04 -23.38 18.57
C ALA A 205 2.40 -22.28 19.43
N LYS A 206 2.90 -21.04 19.34
CA LYS A 206 2.33 -19.86 20.02
C LYS A 206 0.90 -19.56 19.53
N ILE A 207 0.69 -19.58 18.20
CA ILE A 207 -0.62 -19.34 17.58
C ILE A 207 -1.63 -20.41 18.03
N ILE A 208 -1.25 -21.69 17.95
CA ILE A 208 -2.11 -22.81 18.34
C ILE A 208 -2.46 -22.73 19.82
N LYS A 209 -1.48 -22.49 20.70
CA LYS A 209 -1.70 -22.32 22.15
C LYS A 209 -2.67 -21.18 22.44
N ARG A 210 -2.53 -20.04 21.76
CA ARG A 210 -3.45 -18.89 21.88
C ARG A 210 -4.86 -19.28 21.44
N TRP A 211 -5.00 -19.95 20.30
CA TRP A 211 -6.29 -20.36 19.76
C TRP A 211 -7.04 -21.33 20.68
N PHE A 212 -6.34 -22.34 21.23
CA PHE A 212 -6.92 -23.23 22.23
C PHE A 212 -7.31 -22.50 23.52
N LYS A 213 -6.46 -21.60 24.02
CA LYS A 213 -6.76 -20.79 25.21
C LYS A 213 -8.00 -19.91 25.01
N ALA A 214 -8.24 -19.44 23.79
CA ALA A 214 -9.43 -18.67 23.42
C ALA A 214 -10.70 -19.53 23.23
N GLY A 215 -10.63 -20.85 23.41
CA GLY A 215 -11.78 -21.76 23.23
C GLY A 215 -12.01 -22.18 21.78
N CYS A 216 -10.97 -22.15 20.94
CA CYS A 216 -11.02 -22.50 19.53
C CYS A 216 -12.12 -21.73 18.74
N PRO A 217 -12.11 -20.39 18.77
CA PRO A 217 -13.08 -19.57 18.04
C PRO A 217 -12.89 -19.72 16.51
N MET A 218 -13.84 -19.21 15.74
CA MET A 218 -13.69 -19.10 14.28
C MET A 218 -12.49 -18.20 13.96
N ILE A 219 -11.73 -18.51 12.90
CA ILE A 219 -10.56 -17.71 12.52
C ILE A 219 -10.95 -16.26 12.21
N GLN A 220 -12.15 -16.04 11.67
CA GLN A 220 -12.69 -14.70 11.41
C GLN A 220 -12.67 -13.81 12.66
N ASP A 221 -13.08 -14.35 13.81
CA ASP A 221 -13.13 -13.59 15.08
C ASP A 221 -11.76 -13.58 15.77
N PHE A 222 -10.99 -14.65 15.59
CA PHE A 222 -9.68 -14.84 16.22
C PHE A 222 -8.57 -13.95 15.63
N ALA A 223 -8.59 -13.80 14.31
CA ALA A 223 -7.56 -13.15 13.49
C ALA A 223 -8.16 -12.64 12.16
N PRO A 224 -8.90 -11.51 12.17
CA PRO A 224 -9.68 -11.04 11.03
C PRO A 224 -8.87 -10.82 9.74
N TYR A 225 -7.65 -10.27 9.85
CA TYR A 225 -6.80 -10.05 8.68
C TYR A 225 -6.22 -11.35 8.12
N ALA A 226 -5.84 -12.30 8.99
CA ALA A 226 -5.44 -13.63 8.53
C ALA A 226 -6.61 -14.37 7.85
N PHE A 227 -7.83 -14.24 8.37
CA PHE A 227 -9.03 -14.75 7.72
C PHE A 227 -9.23 -14.16 6.32
N PHE A 228 -9.04 -12.84 6.18
CA PHE A 228 -9.11 -12.18 4.87
C PHE A 228 -8.09 -12.76 3.88
N CYS A 229 -6.83 -12.96 4.29
CA CYS A 229 -5.81 -13.59 3.45
C CYS A 229 -6.20 -15.03 3.05
N ILE A 230 -6.71 -15.83 3.99
CA ILE A 230 -7.20 -17.20 3.70
C ILE A 230 -8.35 -17.15 2.69
N LYS A 231 -9.29 -16.21 2.82
CA LYS A 231 -10.39 -16.04 1.87
C LYS A 231 -9.89 -15.74 0.45
N ALA A 232 -8.93 -14.82 0.31
CA ALA A 232 -8.33 -14.50 -0.98
C ALA A 232 -7.62 -15.72 -1.59
N ASP A 233 -6.83 -16.43 -0.79
CA ASP A 233 -6.14 -17.66 -1.23
C ASP A 233 -7.13 -18.74 -1.69
N PHE A 234 -8.25 -18.92 -0.98
CA PHE A 234 -9.28 -19.89 -1.32
C PHE A 234 -10.00 -19.52 -2.62
N LEU A 235 -10.32 -18.24 -2.84
CA LEU A 235 -10.91 -17.78 -4.10
C LEU A 235 -9.99 -18.10 -5.29
N TRP A 236 -8.70 -17.77 -5.18
CA TRP A 236 -7.73 -18.06 -6.23
C TRP A 236 -7.58 -19.57 -6.46
N THR A 237 -7.28 -20.29 -5.39
CA THR A 237 -6.86 -21.69 -5.48
C THR A 237 -8.03 -22.62 -5.82
N LEU A 238 -9.21 -22.43 -5.23
CA LEU A 238 -10.37 -23.27 -5.52
C LEU A 238 -11.00 -22.93 -6.88
N GLY A 239 -10.82 -21.70 -7.39
CA GLY A 239 -11.18 -21.36 -8.76
C GLY A 239 -10.49 -22.24 -9.80
N LEU A 240 -9.26 -22.69 -9.52
CA LEU A 240 -8.47 -23.57 -10.38
C LEU A 240 -8.96 -25.04 -10.39
N THR A 241 -9.94 -25.39 -9.56
CA THR A 241 -10.53 -26.75 -9.58
C THR A 241 -11.45 -26.97 -10.78
N ASN A 242 -11.91 -25.89 -11.42
CA ASN A 242 -12.67 -25.94 -12.66
C ASN A 242 -11.90 -25.22 -13.78
N PRO A 243 -11.28 -25.96 -14.73
CA PRO A 243 -10.58 -25.37 -15.87
C PRO A 243 -11.45 -24.48 -16.77
N GLY A 244 -12.77 -24.68 -16.76
CA GLY A 244 -13.72 -23.81 -17.45
C GLY A 244 -13.91 -22.45 -16.79
N LEU A 245 -13.55 -22.31 -15.50
CA LEU A 245 -13.60 -21.05 -14.76
C LEU A 245 -12.28 -20.30 -14.87
N PHE A 246 -11.18 -20.96 -14.49
CA PHE A 246 -9.83 -20.42 -14.53
C PHE A 246 -8.81 -21.49 -14.91
N LEU A 247 -7.88 -21.13 -15.80
CA LEU A 247 -6.69 -21.93 -16.07
C LEU A 247 -5.55 -21.47 -15.15
N PRO A 248 -4.66 -22.38 -14.69
CA PRO A 248 -3.49 -22.00 -13.91
C PRO A 248 -2.57 -21.07 -14.70
N ASP A 249 -2.09 -20.00 -14.07
CA ASP A 249 -1.09 -19.10 -14.62
C ASP A 249 0.14 -19.02 -13.71
N LYS A 250 1.32 -18.79 -14.30
CA LYS A 250 2.58 -18.63 -13.55
C LYS A 250 2.61 -17.37 -12.66
N ASN A 251 1.75 -16.39 -12.95
CA ASN A 251 1.63 -15.16 -12.19
C ASN A 251 0.59 -15.24 -11.07
N ASP A 252 -0.22 -16.31 -11.02
CA ASP A 252 -1.35 -16.43 -10.08
C ASP A 252 -0.99 -16.13 -8.64
N ARG A 253 0.18 -16.57 -8.19
CA ARG A 253 0.65 -16.33 -6.83
C ARG A 253 0.94 -14.85 -6.58
N LYS A 254 1.54 -14.16 -7.56
CA LYS A 254 1.86 -12.73 -7.47
C LYS A 254 0.59 -11.89 -7.53
N ASP A 255 -0.35 -12.26 -8.41
CA ASP A 255 -1.65 -11.60 -8.53
C ASP A 255 -2.45 -11.76 -7.21
N LEU A 256 -2.50 -12.97 -6.66
CA LEU A 256 -3.05 -13.22 -5.32
C LEU A 256 -2.38 -12.36 -4.24
N GLU A 257 -1.06 -12.17 -4.28
CA GLU A 257 -0.38 -11.36 -3.27
C GLU A 257 -0.82 -9.90 -3.26
N TYR A 258 -1.18 -9.30 -4.40
CA TYR A 258 -1.79 -7.95 -4.41
C TYR A 258 -3.09 -7.92 -3.60
N CYS A 259 -3.88 -9.00 -3.64
CA CYS A 259 -5.15 -9.07 -2.94
C CYS A 259 -4.99 -8.95 -1.42
N TYR A 260 -3.86 -9.40 -0.85
CA TYR A 260 -3.59 -9.27 0.58
C TYR A 260 -3.45 -7.82 1.07
N TYR A 261 -3.25 -6.86 0.16
CA TYR A 261 -3.13 -5.45 0.49
C TYR A 261 -4.43 -4.67 0.29
N LEU A 262 -5.46 -5.27 -0.31
CA LEU A 262 -6.76 -4.62 -0.53
C LEU A 262 -7.34 -3.97 0.73
N PRO A 263 -7.21 -4.52 1.96
CA PRO A 263 -7.78 -3.88 3.13
C PRO A 263 -7.26 -2.46 3.43
N ARG A 264 -6.18 -2.02 2.77
CA ARG A 264 -5.48 -0.75 3.04
C ARG A 264 -5.65 0.31 1.98
N CYS A 265 -6.49 0.09 0.97
CA CYS A 265 -6.78 1.09 -0.05
C CYS A 265 -8.27 1.43 -0.11
N GLU A 266 -8.58 2.52 -0.82
CA GLU A 266 -9.94 2.86 -1.24
C GLU A 266 -10.19 2.30 -2.64
N ILE A 267 -9.14 2.26 -3.46
CA ILE A 267 -9.22 1.92 -4.88
C ILE A 267 -8.16 0.87 -5.19
N PHE A 268 -8.57 -0.17 -5.91
CA PHE A 268 -7.66 -1.13 -6.51
C PHE A 268 -7.87 -1.12 -8.03
N ALA A 269 -6.79 -0.90 -8.78
CA ALA A 269 -6.85 -0.92 -10.24
C ALA A 269 -6.00 -2.04 -10.82
N SER A 270 -6.57 -2.75 -11.79
CA SER A 270 -5.93 -3.87 -12.49
C SER A 270 -6.43 -3.99 -13.93
N LYS A 271 -5.59 -4.53 -14.82
CA LYS A 271 -6.00 -5.02 -16.16
C LYS A 271 -6.12 -6.55 -16.20
N ASP A 272 -5.76 -7.24 -15.11
CA ASP A 272 -5.79 -8.69 -15.06
C ASP A 272 -7.24 -9.22 -14.99
N ARG A 273 -7.48 -10.31 -15.75
CA ARG A 273 -8.81 -10.90 -15.88
C ARG A 273 -9.25 -11.58 -14.59
N LYS A 274 -8.35 -12.21 -13.84
CA LYS A 274 -8.68 -12.84 -12.56
C LYS A 274 -8.95 -11.78 -11.50
N HIS A 275 -8.16 -10.71 -11.45
CA HIS A 275 -8.47 -9.56 -10.59
C HIS A 275 -9.87 -9.00 -10.87
N LYS A 276 -10.20 -8.68 -12.13
CA LYS A 276 -11.53 -8.16 -12.52
C LYS A 276 -12.68 -9.07 -12.07
N ARG A 277 -12.47 -10.39 -12.06
CA ARG A 277 -13.49 -11.38 -11.70
C ARG A 277 -13.55 -11.68 -10.20
N LEU A 278 -12.41 -11.73 -9.51
CA LEU A 278 -12.31 -12.22 -8.13
C LEU A 278 -12.25 -11.11 -7.08
N VAL A 279 -11.57 -9.99 -7.36
CA VAL A 279 -11.42 -8.88 -6.40
C VAL A 279 -12.76 -8.32 -5.94
N PRO A 280 -13.81 -8.18 -6.77
CA PRO A 280 -15.12 -7.72 -6.30
C PRO A 280 -15.71 -8.54 -5.12
N PHE A 281 -15.35 -9.82 -4.97
CA PHE A 281 -15.77 -10.66 -3.84
C PHE A 281 -14.93 -10.50 -2.57
N LEU A 282 -13.82 -9.75 -2.66
CA LEU A 282 -12.91 -9.41 -1.57
C LEU A 282 -13.08 -7.97 -1.09
N LEU A 283 -13.57 -7.08 -1.94
CA LEU A 283 -13.73 -5.66 -1.59
C LEU A 283 -14.76 -5.44 -0.49
N ARG A 284 -14.46 -4.46 0.36
CA ARG A 284 -15.44 -3.87 1.26
C ARG A 284 -16.41 -2.94 0.50
N PRO A 285 -17.58 -2.61 1.09
CA PRO A 285 -18.54 -1.70 0.46
C PRO A 285 -17.97 -0.30 0.17
N ASP A 286 -17.02 0.16 0.98
CA ASP A 286 -16.34 1.44 0.88
C ASP A 286 -15.09 1.40 -0.03
N GLN A 287 -15.01 0.43 -0.95
CA GLN A 287 -13.90 0.33 -1.90
C GLN A 287 -14.41 0.38 -3.35
N SER A 288 -13.49 0.60 -4.29
CA SER A 288 -13.76 0.54 -5.72
C SER A 288 -12.72 -0.32 -6.44
N PHE A 289 -13.19 -1.24 -7.28
CA PHE A 289 -12.37 -1.82 -8.33
C PHE A 289 -12.41 -0.90 -9.55
N VAL A 290 -11.27 -0.69 -10.19
CA VAL A 290 -11.15 0.15 -11.37
C VAL A 290 -10.44 -0.62 -12.48
N GLU A 291 -11.02 -0.62 -13.67
CA GLU A 291 -10.38 -1.23 -14.84
C GLU A 291 -9.20 -0.35 -15.30
N GLY A 292 -8.03 -0.97 -15.49
CA GLY A 292 -6.82 -0.22 -15.77
C GLY A 292 -6.84 0.58 -17.08
N ASP A 293 -7.61 0.14 -18.08
CA ASP A 293 -7.74 0.88 -19.35
C ASP A 293 -8.67 2.11 -19.22
N GLU A 294 -9.72 2.02 -18.40
CA GLU A 294 -10.58 3.16 -18.07
C GLU A 294 -9.78 4.22 -17.30
N LEU A 295 -9.03 3.80 -16.27
CA LEU A 295 -8.14 4.69 -15.51
C LEU A 295 -7.11 5.35 -16.41
N LYS A 296 -6.44 4.58 -17.27
CA LYS A 296 -5.44 5.11 -18.20
C LYS A 296 -6.02 6.16 -19.14
N THR A 297 -7.21 5.91 -19.68
CA THR A 297 -7.88 6.83 -20.61
C THR A 297 -8.21 8.15 -19.92
N ASP A 298 -8.76 8.10 -18.71
CA ASP A 298 -9.12 9.30 -17.95
C ASP A 298 -7.88 10.08 -17.48
N LEU A 299 -6.82 9.40 -17.03
CA LEU A 299 -5.54 10.03 -16.68
C LEU A 299 -4.88 10.72 -17.87
N ARG A 300 -5.03 10.17 -19.09
CA ARG A 300 -4.52 10.82 -20.29
C ARG A 300 -5.25 12.12 -20.56
N LYS A 301 -6.59 12.09 -20.57
CA LYS A 301 -7.42 13.28 -20.74
C LYS A 301 -7.04 14.37 -19.73
N LEU A 302 -6.95 14.00 -18.45
CA LEU A 302 -6.55 14.93 -17.38
C LEU A 302 -5.12 15.47 -17.56
N SER A 303 -4.22 14.72 -18.19
CA SER A 303 -2.88 15.20 -18.51
C SER A 303 -2.90 16.22 -19.64
N GLU A 304 -3.63 15.92 -20.71
CA GLU A 304 -3.76 16.79 -21.89
C GLU A 304 -4.42 18.12 -21.49
N ASP A 305 -5.49 18.06 -20.70
CA ASP A 305 -6.18 19.24 -20.16
C ASP A 305 -5.23 20.08 -19.29
N TRP A 306 -4.43 19.43 -18.44
CA TRP A 306 -3.46 20.13 -17.60
C TRP A 306 -2.34 20.76 -18.41
N ASP A 307 -1.79 20.06 -19.40
CA ASP A 307 -0.67 20.55 -20.19
C ASP A 307 -1.05 21.75 -21.06
N ALA A 308 -2.32 21.85 -21.47
CA ALA A 308 -2.87 23.00 -22.16
C ALA A 308 -2.93 24.30 -21.33
N LEU A 309 -2.88 24.19 -19.99
CA LEU A 309 -2.91 25.35 -19.10
C LEU A 309 -1.56 26.08 -19.04
N THR A 310 -1.63 27.41 -18.95
CA THR A 310 -0.50 28.28 -18.58
C THR A 310 -0.02 27.99 -17.15
N ARG A 311 1.16 28.50 -16.80
CA ARG A 311 1.71 28.30 -15.45
C ARG A 311 0.82 28.94 -14.38
N GLU A 312 0.30 30.13 -14.67
CA GLU A 312 -0.57 30.91 -13.80
C GLU A 312 -1.89 30.17 -13.54
N GLU A 313 -2.52 29.62 -14.58
CA GLU A 313 -3.74 28.82 -14.47
C GLU A 313 -3.52 27.54 -13.65
N LYS A 314 -2.38 26.87 -13.83
CA LYS A 314 -2.00 25.68 -13.03
C LYS A 314 -1.89 26.01 -11.54
N ILE A 315 -1.27 27.14 -11.21
CA ILE A 315 -1.13 27.62 -9.83
C ILE A 315 -2.50 27.97 -9.25
N GLU A 316 -3.33 28.71 -9.99
CA GLU A 316 -4.67 29.08 -9.56
C GLU A 316 -5.55 27.85 -9.30
N GLN A 317 -5.57 26.89 -10.24
CA GLN A 317 -6.33 25.65 -10.10
C GLN A 317 -5.89 24.88 -8.86
N LYS A 318 -4.58 24.73 -8.64
CA LYS A 318 -4.03 24.04 -7.48
C LYS A 318 -4.36 24.76 -6.17
N ASN A 319 -4.29 26.09 -6.13
CA ASN A 319 -4.67 26.87 -4.95
C ASN A 319 -6.17 26.80 -4.65
N GLY A 320 -7.01 26.79 -5.69
CA GLY A 320 -8.46 26.74 -5.57
C GLY A 320 -8.99 25.36 -5.19
N ARG A 321 -8.40 24.29 -5.73
CA ARG A 321 -8.92 22.91 -5.67
C ARG A 321 -8.02 21.91 -4.95
N GLY A 322 -6.77 22.26 -4.66
CA GLY A 322 -5.78 21.33 -4.10
C GLY A 322 -5.59 20.13 -5.02
N ASN A 323 -5.88 18.94 -4.48
CA ASN A 323 -5.79 17.66 -5.20
C ASN A 323 -7.15 17.18 -5.73
N ALA A 324 -8.18 18.03 -5.74
CA ALA A 324 -9.47 17.67 -6.34
C ALA A 324 -9.39 17.78 -7.88
N PRO A 325 -9.79 16.75 -8.63
CA PRO A 325 -9.82 16.80 -10.09
C PRO A 325 -10.82 17.86 -10.60
N PRO A 326 -10.71 18.29 -11.88
CA PRO A 326 -11.73 19.10 -12.54
C PRO A 326 -13.13 18.50 -12.42
N GLU A 327 -14.15 19.35 -12.41
CA GLU A 327 -15.55 18.90 -12.28
C GLU A 327 -16.05 18.38 -13.62
N ASP A 328 -16.08 17.06 -13.75
CA ASP A 328 -16.53 16.37 -14.95
C ASP A 328 -17.14 15.02 -14.56
N GLU A 329 -18.46 14.89 -14.61
CA GLU A 329 -19.16 13.64 -14.29
C GLU A 329 -18.82 12.49 -15.25
N SER A 330 -18.27 12.80 -16.44
CA SER A 330 -17.75 11.79 -17.36
C SER A 330 -16.40 11.24 -16.90
N SER A 331 -15.62 12.00 -16.12
CA SER A 331 -14.31 11.59 -15.60
C SER A 331 -14.43 10.55 -14.49
N LEU A 332 -13.72 9.45 -14.67
CA LEU A 332 -13.62 8.39 -13.66
C LEU A 332 -12.98 8.91 -12.36
N VAL A 333 -11.89 9.66 -12.46
CA VAL A 333 -11.16 10.21 -11.31
C VAL A 333 -12.03 11.19 -10.54
N TYR A 334 -12.83 12.03 -11.22
CA TYR A 334 -13.79 12.91 -10.55
C TYR A 334 -14.89 12.13 -9.81
N ARG A 335 -15.48 11.10 -10.44
CA ARG A 335 -16.47 10.23 -9.77
C ARG A 335 -15.90 9.53 -8.54
N LEU A 336 -14.66 9.05 -8.61
CA LEU A 336 -13.96 8.44 -7.46
C LEU A 336 -13.72 9.48 -6.36
N TRP A 337 -13.27 10.69 -6.72
CA TRP A 337 -13.08 11.77 -5.76
C TRP A 337 -14.38 12.18 -5.05
N LYS A 338 -15.48 12.28 -5.81
CA LYS A 338 -16.81 12.56 -5.28
C LYS A 338 -17.29 11.46 -4.33
N LYS A 339 -16.99 10.19 -4.62
CA LYS A 339 -17.31 9.05 -3.73
C LYS A 339 -16.55 9.12 -2.40
N PHE A 340 -15.25 9.43 -2.41
CA PHE A 340 -14.38 9.22 -1.23
C PHE A 340 -13.99 10.49 -0.47
N ARG A 341 -14.10 11.67 -1.08
CA ARG A 341 -13.73 12.95 -0.45
C ARG A 341 -14.90 13.93 -0.46
N ASN A 342 -15.52 14.14 -1.61
CA ASN A 342 -16.68 15.03 -1.84
C ASN A 342 -16.52 16.50 -1.34
N LYS A 343 -15.37 16.86 -0.81
CA LYS A 343 -15.07 18.16 -0.22
C LYS A 343 -13.68 18.58 -0.66
N ILE A 344 -13.61 19.75 -1.28
CA ILE A 344 -12.34 20.36 -1.64
C ILE A 344 -11.64 20.75 -0.34
N SER A 345 -10.40 20.29 -0.12
CA SER A 345 -9.52 20.92 0.85
C SER A 345 -8.47 21.72 0.10
N LYS A 346 -8.52 23.04 0.31
CA LYS A 346 -7.55 23.97 -0.23
C LYS A 346 -6.19 23.70 0.43
N PRO A 347 -5.08 23.82 -0.32
CA PRO A 347 -3.76 23.80 0.28
C PRO A 347 -3.61 24.97 1.25
N LEU A 348 -2.72 24.83 2.24
CA LEU A 348 -2.34 25.95 3.11
C LEU A 348 -1.69 27.04 2.24
N PRO A 349 -2.17 28.30 2.29
CA PRO A 349 -1.55 29.39 1.58
C PRO A 349 -0.07 29.53 1.93
N ARG A 350 0.79 29.74 0.93
CA ARG A 350 2.24 29.91 1.13
C ARG A 350 2.59 31.03 2.10
N GLU A 351 1.80 32.11 2.09
CA GLU A 351 2.02 33.25 2.98
C GLU A 351 1.86 32.88 4.46
N LEU A 352 1.15 31.79 4.80
CA LEU A 352 1.11 31.27 6.18
C LEU A 352 2.49 30.82 6.67
N PHE A 353 3.34 30.27 5.79
CA PHE A 353 4.68 29.83 6.17
C PHE A 353 5.61 31.01 6.54
N LYS A 354 5.32 32.20 6.00
CA LYS A 354 6.04 33.44 6.33
C LYS A 354 5.46 34.17 7.54
N MET A 355 4.34 33.70 8.10
CA MET A 355 3.78 34.32 9.31
C MET A 355 4.76 34.16 10.47
N LYS A 356 4.89 35.23 11.25
CA LYS A 356 5.65 35.21 12.50
C LYS A 356 4.84 34.46 13.56
N VAL A 357 5.44 33.43 14.11
CA VAL A 357 4.91 32.58 15.18
C VAL A 357 5.90 32.52 16.34
N PHE A 358 5.44 32.07 17.49
CA PHE A 358 6.25 31.78 18.66
C PHE A 358 5.66 30.55 19.35
N ASP A 359 6.50 29.76 20.03
CA ASP A 359 6.06 28.56 20.72
C ASP A 359 5.41 28.91 22.06
N SER A 360 4.08 28.90 22.10
CA SER A 360 3.33 29.27 23.31
C SER A 360 3.45 28.26 24.46
N SER A 361 4.06 27.08 24.24
CA SER A 361 4.35 26.17 25.35
C SER A 361 5.55 26.60 26.18
N LEU A 362 6.36 27.54 25.68
CA LEU A 362 7.52 28.08 26.40
C LEU A 362 7.14 29.32 27.24
N PRO A 363 7.84 29.58 28.37
CA PRO A 363 7.74 30.82 29.11
C PRO A 363 7.93 32.05 28.23
N SER A 364 7.25 33.16 28.54
CA SER A 364 7.22 34.37 27.71
C SER A 364 8.59 34.99 27.42
N ASP A 365 9.56 34.79 28.31
CA ASP A 365 10.95 35.25 28.20
C ASP A 365 11.82 34.34 27.31
N GLU A 366 11.38 33.11 27.04
CA GLU A 366 12.04 32.14 26.16
C GLU A 366 11.40 32.08 24.75
N GLN A 367 10.26 32.74 24.55
CA GLN A 367 9.54 32.77 23.28
C GLN A 367 10.31 33.52 22.20
N LYS A 368 10.93 32.77 21.29
CA LYS A 368 11.59 33.29 20.10
C LYS A 368 10.59 33.47 18.97
N VAL A 369 10.45 34.71 18.48
CA VAL A 369 9.68 35.00 17.27
C VAL A 369 10.46 34.50 16.05
N MET A 370 9.85 33.61 15.29
CA MET A 370 10.40 33.06 14.04
C MET A 370 9.27 32.88 13.02
N THR A 371 9.61 32.59 11.77
CA THR A 371 8.60 32.22 10.77
C THR A 371 8.05 30.82 11.04
N LEU A 372 6.82 30.53 10.60
CA LEU A 372 6.26 29.18 10.68
C LEU A 372 7.15 28.16 9.96
N GLU A 373 7.78 28.54 8.85
CA GLU A 373 8.74 27.70 8.16
C GLU A 373 9.97 27.36 9.03
N GLU A 374 10.60 28.35 9.65
CA GLU A 374 11.74 28.15 10.55
C GLU A 374 11.35 27.26 11.73
N MET A 375 10.18 27.49 12.33
CA MET A 375 9.66 26.68 13.43
C MET A 375 9.48 25.21 13.00
N LEU A 376 8.89 24.97 11.84
CA LEU A 376 8.72 23.62 11.29
C LEU A 376 10.07 22.96 11.00
N ARG A 377 11.07 23.70 10.48
CA ARG A 377 12.44 23.20 10.27
C ARG A 377 13.12 22.83 11.58
N GLU A 378 13.01 23.65 12.63
CA GLU A 378 13.57 23.38 13.95
C GLU A 378 12.90 22.15 14.60
N LYS A 379 11.57 22.08 14.61
CA LYS A 379 10.83 20.92 15.14
C LYS A 379 11.13 19.64 14.35
N PHE A 380 11.32 19.73 13.03
CA PHE A 380 11.72 18.57 12.23
C PHE A 380 13.09 18.02 12.67
N LYS A 381 14.07 18.89 12.99
CA LYS A 381 15.38 18.47 13.51
C LYS A 381 15.26 17.81 14.89
N GLU A 382 14.44 18.35 15.77
CA GLU A 382 14.13 17.74 17.09
C GLU A 382 13.58 16.32 16.92
N ILE A 383 12.59 16.16 16.04
CA ILE A 383 11.94 14.88 15.74
C ILE A 383 12.93 13.89 15.10
N ASP A 384 13.81 14.35 14.21
CA ASP A 384 14.80 13.49 13.58
C ASP A 384 15.81 12.95 14.60
N ALA A 385 16.15 13.76 15.61
CA ALA A 385 17.05 13.40 16.71
C ALA A 385 16.37 12.61 17.85
N ALA A 386 15.03 12.50 17.86
CA ALA A 386 14.30 11.81 18.91
C ALA A 386 14.58 10.30 18.93
N ASN A 387 14.69 9.74 20.13
CA ASN A 387 14.93 8.31 20.32
C ASN A 387 13.66 7.50 20.07
N GLN A 388 13.83 6.34 19.43
CA GLN A 388 12.77 5.35 19.32
C GLN A 388 12.42 4.79 20.70
N ILE A 389 11.12 4.62 20.96
CA ILE A 389 10.65 4.03 22.21
C ILE A 389 11.02 2.53 22.21
N PRO A 390 11.66 2.00 23.28
CA PRO A 390 11.97 0.59 23.40
C PRO A 390 10.72 -0.30 23.29
N LYS A 391 10.88 -1.52 22.74
CA LYS A 391 9.76 -2.44 22.50
C LYS A 391 8.97 -2.81 23.76
N ASP A 392 9.65 -2.90 24.91
CA ASP A 392 9.02 -3.28 26.17
C ASP A 392 8.14 -2.15 26.70
N GLU A 393 8.63 -0.91 26.68
CA GLU A 393 7.86 0.30 27.02
C GLU A 393 6.66 0.48 26.06
N MET A 394 6.82 0.15 24.78
CA MET A 394 5.72 0.17 23.80
C MET A 394 4.61 -0.83 24.12
N ASN A 395 4.94 -2.00 24.68
CA ASN A 395 3.92 -2.98 25.05
C ASN A 395 3.11 -2.52 26.27
N ASP A 396 3.76 -1.84 27.22
CA ASP A 396 3.11 -1.25 28.39
C ASP A 396 2.22 -0.07 27.99
N LEU A 397 2.72 0.83 27.13
CA LEU A 397 1.94 1.91 26.54
C LEU A 397 0.72 1.38 25.77
N ARG A 398 0.85 0.27 25.03
CA ARG A 398 -0.28 -0.35 24.32
C ARG A 398 -1.35 -0.95 25.25
N GLN A 399 -0.99 -1.39 26.45
CA GLN A 399 -1.96 -1.83 27.46
C GLN A 399 -2.70 -0.64 28.10
N ILE A 400 -2.04 0.53 28.19
CA ILE A 400 -2.59 1.77 28.75
C ILE A 400 -3.43 2.53 27.70
N HIS A 401 -3.07 2.47 26.42
CA HIS A 401 -3.71 3.23 25.32
C HIS A 401 -4.86 2.50 24.60
N GLN A 402 -5.71 1.79 25.35
CA GLN A 402 -7.10 1.57 24.91
C GLN A 402 -7.97 2.85 25.05
N GLY A 403 -7.37 3.97 25.46
CA GLY A 403 -7.97 5.30 25.61
C GLY A 403 -7.57 6.34 24.55
N ALA A 404 -8.37 7.40 24.50
CA ALA A 404 -8.59 8.36 23.41
C ALA A 404 -7.49 9.41 23.13
N ASP A 405 -6.20 9.13 23.35
CA ASP A 405 -5.13 10.07 22.99
C ASP A 405 -4.47 9.67 21.66
N PRO A 406 -4.86 10.29 20.53
CA PRO A 406 -4.25 10.00 19.24
C PRO A 406 -2.80 10.49 19.20
N THR A 407 -1.99 9.85 18.37
CA THR A 407 -0.70 10.39 17.92
C THR A 407 -0.86 11.87 17.57
N THR A 408 -0.09 12.73 18.25
CA THR A 408 -0.26 14.19 18.14
C THR A 408 0.36 14.75 16.86
N TYR A 409 1.36 14.06 16.29
CA TYR A 409 2.01 14.42 15.03
C TYR A 409 2.71 13.22 14.37
N GLY A 410 2.93 13.31 13.06
CA GLY A 410 3.66 12.31 12.28
C GLY A 410 4.58 12.97 11.26
N VAL A 411 5.84 12.53 11.20
CA VAL A 411 6.83 13.03 10.24
C VAL A 411 7.24 11.93 9.29
N ARG A 412 7.31 12.26 8.00
CA ARG A 412 7.71 11.35 6.94
C ARG A 412 8.78 11.97 6.07
N LYS A 413 9.86 11.23 5.82
CA LYS A 413 10.90 11.58 4.86
C LYS A 413 10.70 10.80 3.57
N THR A 414 10.75 11.46 2.41
CA THR A 414 10.66 10.81 1.10
C THR A 414 11.63 11.46 0.13
N ARG A 415 12.26 10.66 -0.72
CA ARG A 415 13.15 11.15 -1.79
C ARG A 415 12.39 11.17 -3.11
N ILE A 416 12.45 12.32 -3.79
CA ILE A 416 11.83 12.57 -5.10
C ILE A 416 12.82 13.41 -5.93
N SER A 417 12.81 13.26 -7.25
CA SER A 417 13.69 14.03 -8.13
C SER A 417 13.24 15.49 -8.24
N LYS A 418 14.21 16.42 -8.29
CA LYS A 418 13.98 17.88 -8.46
C LYS A 418 13.04 18.18 -9.64
N ALA A 419 13.33 17.56 -10.79
CA ALA A 419 12.52 17.71 -12.00
C ALA A 419 11.05 17.30 -11.81
N ARG A 420 10.79 16.24 -11.03
CA ARG A 420 9.43 15.79 -10.75
C ARG A 420 8.70 16.72 -9.78
N LEU A 421 9.40 17.25 -8.77
CA LEU A 421 8.83 18.25 -7.87
C LEU A 421 8.37 19.49 -8.64
N LEU A 422 9.19 20.01 -9.55
CA LEU A 422 8.83 21.19 -10.36
C LEU A 422 7.59 20.96 -11.24
N LYS A 423 7.40 19.73 -11.74
CA LYS A 423 6.19 19.36 -12.49
C LYS A 423 4.93 19.30 -11.63
N MET A 424 5.05 18.74 -10.42
CA MET A 424 3.92 18.56 -9.50
C MET A 424 3.54 19.87 -8.78
N TYR A 425 4.51 20.76 -8.61
CA TYR A 425 4.39 22.01 -7.89
C TYR A 425 4.80 23.15 -8.82
N PRO A 426 3.92 23.58 -9.75
CA PRO A 426 4.21 24.67 -10.72
C PRO A 426 4.59 26.01 -10.05
N GLU A 427 4.21 26.17 -8.79
CA GLU A 427 4.57 27.28 -7.92
C GLU A 427 6.05 27.25 -7.46
N LEU A 428 6.75 26.11 -7.57
CA LEU A 428 8.17 26.00 -7.27
C LEU A 428 9.01 26.41 -8.47
N ASN A 429 10.21 26.92 -8.19
CA ASN A 429 11.29 27.16 -9.15
C ASN A 429 12.55 26.39 -8.71
N GLU A 430 13.61 26.43 -9.54
CA GLU A 430 14.84 25.70 -9.22
C GLU A 430 15.53 26.21 -7.96
N SER A 431 15.53 27.51 -7.68
CA SER A 431 16.14 28.10 -6.49
C SER A 431 15.43 27.67 -5.19
N ASP A 432 14.10 27.51 -5.22
CA ASP A 432 13.33 27.03 -4.06
C ASP A 432 13.77 25.62 -3.60
N LEU A 433 14.39 24.85 -4.50
CA LEU A 433 14.81 23.48 -4.27
C LEU A 433 16.32 23.33 -4.00
N ASP A 434 17.13 24.37 -4.23
CA ASP A 434 18.56 24.35 -3.94
C ASP A 434 18.85 24.77 -2.48
N GLU A 435 17.87 25.36 -1.79
CA GLU A 435 17.90 25.77 -0.38
C GLU A 435 17.31 24.73 0.61
N ALA A 436 16.82 23.60 0.10
CA ALA A 436 16.12 22.54 0.84
C ALA A 436 16.91 21.22 0.85
#